data_AF-A0A834T371-F1
#
_entry.id   AF-A0A834T371-F1
#
_cell.length_a   1.000
_cell.length_b   1.000
_cell.length_c   1.000
_cell.angle_alpha   90.00
_cell.angle_beta   90.00
_cell.angle_gamma   90.00
#
_symmetry.space_group_name_H-M   'P 1'
#
loop_
_entity.id
_entity.type
_entity.pdbx_description
1 polymer ?
#
loop_
_entity_poly.entity_id
_entity_poly.type
_entity_poly.pdbx_seq_one_letter_code
_entity_poly.pdbx_strand_id
1 'polypeptide(L)'
;MKIITATLLLALWSLSAAAALGTEEPVLDTDGEPLKNGGTYAVIPRGLTLVGPAGCMVDVIEATSLVNIPLKLEFPAFIPYISTSLPLNISFAQSPPPSCTKSTSWLVVDSFPRGWPVKIGTQENHEGKIVNGVFSIHKHDNAGAGQNYYKFVFCENEYDRCGNVGFYSDESDPIEVRRLAVTHEKPLLPFQFRKVFLYPVIFTGYPNSFIFFTTVHSEGVCAHVGTARNPMLRGNPSLMKIALLALSLSLLAFFSATTSAVVLDTDGDAVQNGGSYYILPAFRGKGGGLGLARTGYETCPLSVVQDSNQLSNGMPVEISSPLRITIIKEGFPLNLRFEAVPICAVTPSRWTVVKDAPHPVKLTGFYENTLSGSFTIEKYDMDYKLKFCGRESDTCADVGVYVDENGVRQLVMGEANGQLVVKFKKATPSFTSM
;
A
#
# COMPACT_ATOMS: atom_id res chain seq x y z
N MET A 1 20.95 -71.08 12.96
CA MET A 1 22.06 -70.10 12.97
C MET A 1 21.63 -68.89 12.16
N LYS A 2 21.49 -67.76 12.86
CA LYS A 2 21.30 -66.38 12.37
C LYS A 2 20.08 -66.08 11.49
N ILE A 3 19.00 -65.84 12.23
CA ILE A 3 18.06 -64.74 12.01
C ILE A 3 18.88 -63.46 11.72
N ILE A 4 18.91 -63.02 10.47
CA ILE A 4 19.20 -61.62 10.14
C ILE A 4 17.83 -61.01 9.90
N THR A 5 17.42 -60.24 10.90
CA THR A 5 16.11 -59.63 11.08
C THR A 5 15.77 -58.67 9.93
N ALA A 6 14.47 -58.57 9.63
CA ALA A 6 13.86 -57.61 8.70
C ALA A 6 14.27 -56.13 8.94
N THR A 7 14.90 -55.83 10.07
CA THR A 7 15.56 -54.55 10.36
C THR A 7 16.70 -54.20 9.39
N LEU A 8 17.42 -55.18 8.82
CA LEU A 8 18.52 -54.88 7.88
C LEU A 8 18.01 -54.56 6.46
N LEU A 9 16.87 -55.14 6.06
CA LEU A 9 16.19 -54.84 4.79
C LEU A 9 15.44 -53.50 4.84
N LEU A 10 14.89 -53.14 5.99
CA LEU A 10 14.37 -51.79 6.25
C LEU A 10 15.50 -50.75 6.31
N ALA A 11 16.70 -51.11 6.77
CA ALA A 11 17.87 -50.23 6.74
C ALA A 11 18.41 -50.03 5.30
N LEU A 12 18.37 -51.06 4.44
CA LEU A 12 18.77 -50.93 3.04
C LEU A 12 17.73 -50.20 2.19
N TRP A 13 16.44 -50.30 2.52
CA TRP A 13 15.39 -49.43 1.94
C TRP A 13 15.46 -47.99 2.48
N SER A 14 15.83 -47.78 3.75
CA SER A 14 16.01 -46.43 4.29
C SER A 14 17.27 -45.74 3.78
N LEU A 15 18.33 -46.49 3.45
CA LEU A 15 19.51 -45.93 2.77
C LEU A 15 19.29 -45.70 1.26
N SER A 16 18.47 -46.51 0.59
CA SER A 16 18.18 -46.30 -0.85
C SER A 16 17.13 -45.22 -1.12
N ALA A 17 16.26 -44.91 -0.15
CA ALA A 17 15.37 -43.74 -0.21
C ALA A 17 16.09 -42.43 0.17
N ALA A 18 17.13 -42.50 0.99
CA ALA A 18 17.99 -41.35 1.31
C ALA A 18 18.96 -40.98 0.16
N ALA A 19 19.23 -41.91 -0.77
CA ALA A 19 20.17 -41.70 -1.87
C ALA A 19 19.54 -41.09 -3.15
N ALA A 20 18.24 -40.83 -3.17
CA ALA A 20 17.56 -40.12 -4.26
C ALA A 20 16.96 -38.76 -3.83
N LEU A 21 17.28 -38.29 -2.62
CA LEU A 21 17.03 -36.90 -2.20
C LEU A 21 18.20 -36.04 -2.68
N GLY A 22 18.20 -35.75 -3.99
CA GLY A 22 18.97 -34.64 -4.51
C GLY A 22 18.39 -33.34 -3.94
N THR A 23 18.93 -32.90 -2.80
CA THR A 23 18.91 -31.50 -2.31
C THR A 23 17.68 -30.67 -2.73
N GLU A 24 16.46 -31.09 -2.38
CA GLU A 24 15.30 -30.24 -2.57
C GLU A 24 15.29 -29.19 -1.46
N GLU A 25 15.79 -28.00 -1.80
CA GLU A 25 15.86 -26.88 -0.89
C GLU A 25 14.50 -26.17 -0.81
N PRO A 26 14.10 -25.66 0.37
CA PRO A 26 12.89 -24.88 0.48
C PRO A 26 12.97 -23.63 -0.42
N VAL A 27 11.87 -23.30 -1.08
CA VAL A 27 11.72 -21.99 -1.71
C VAL A 27 11.50 -20.99 -0.58
N LEU A 28 12.28 -19.92 -0.58
CA LEU A 28 12.29 -18.90 0.46
C LEU A 28 11.65 -17.62 -0.05
N ASP A 29 10.95 -16.91 0.83
CA ASP A 29 10.48 -15.56 0.55
C ASP A 29 11.62 -14.53 0.75
N THR A 30 11.30 -13.26 0.54
CA THR A 30 12.23 -12.13 0.70
C THR A 30 12.75 -11.96 2.11
N ASP A 31 12.04 -12.50 3.11
CA ASP A 31 12.43 -12.44 4.52
C ASP A 31 13.31 -13.67 4.89
N GLY A 32 13.51 -14.60 3.95
CA GLY A 32 14.27 -15.83 4.15
C GLY A 32 13.45 -16.98 4.73
N GLU A 33 12.13 -16.82 4.83
CA GLU A 33 11.24 -17.84 5.39
C GLU A 33 10.74 -18.81 4.31
N PRO A 34 10.58 -20.11 4.62
CA PRO A 34 10.10 -21.08 3.65
C PRO A 34 8.65 -20.82 3.25
N LEU A 35 8.38 -20.89 1.94
CA LEU A 35 7.05 -20.76 1.38
C LEU A 35 6.15 -21.88 1.91
N LYS A 36 5.00 -21.53 2.47
CA LYS A 36 4.01 -22.47 2.98
C LYS A 36 3.17 -23.02 1.83
N ASN A 37 2.85 -24.31 1.89
CA ASN A 37 1.88 -24.90 0.99
C ASN A 37 0.48 -24.27 1.23
N GLY A 38 -0.18 -23.81 0.17
CA GLY A 38 -1.41 -23.03 0.24
C GLY A 38 -1.22 -21.55 0.59
N GLY A 39 0.03 -21.11 0.76
CA GLY A 39 0.35 -19.72 1.05
C GLY A 39 0.13 -18.79 -0.14
N THR A 40 -0.05 -17.51 0.16
CA THR A 40 -0.23 -16.45 -0.84
C THR A 40 0.99 -15.53 -0.87
N TYR A 41 1.55 -15.34 -2.06
CA TYR A 41 2.82 -14.65 -2.27
C TYR A 41 2.74 -13.72 -3.47
N ALA A 42 3.21 -12.49 -3.30
CA ALA A 42 3.43 -11.57 -4.41
C ALA A 42 4.74 -11.94 -5.12
N VAL A 43 4.73 -11.98 -6.44
CA VAL A 43 5.95 -12.12 -7.26
C VAL A 43 6.55 -10.72 -7.42
N ILE A 44 7.85 -10.55 -7.19
CA ILE A 44 8.56 -9.26 -7.32
C ILE A 44 9.79 -9.43 -8.25
N PRO A 45 10.32 -8.38 -8.91
CA PRO A 45 10.07 -6.95 -8.67
C PRO A 45 8.79 -6.38 -9.29
N ARG A 46 8.41 -6.84 -10.48
CA ARG A 46 7.29 -6.23 -11.23
C ARG A 46 5.94 -6.85 -10.92
N GLY A 47 5.90 -8.15 -10.68
CA GLY A 47 4.67 -8.87 -10.38
C GLY A 47 3.90 -9.32 -11.61
N LEU A 48 2.72 -9.87 -11.37
CA LEU A 48 1.89 -10.46 -12.41
C LEU A 48 0.46 -9.94 -12.29
N THR A 49 -0.18 -9.77 -13.43
CA THR A 49 -1.59 -9.36 -13.51
C THR A 49 -2.27 -10.01 -14.72
N LEU A 50 -3.55 -9.73 -14.88
CA LEU A 50 -4.41 -10.24 -15.93
C LEU A 50 -4.75 -9.13 -16.93
N VAL A 51 -4.69 -9.48 -18.22
CA VAL A 51 -5.18 -8.65 -19.31
C VAL A 51 -6.11 -9.49 -20.19
N GLY A 52 -6.98 -8.80 -20.92
CA GLY A 52 -7.81 -9.40 -21.95
C GLY A 52 -8.84 -8.41 -22.49
N PRO A 53 -9.59 -8.81 -23.52
CA PRO A 53 -10.68 -8.00 -24.05
C PRO A 53 -11.71 -7.66 -22.97
N ALA A 54 -12.41 -6.53 -23.15
CA ALA A 54 -13.39 -6.05 -22.18
C ALA A 54 -14.40 -7.15 -21.81
N GLY A 55 -14.34 -7.61 -20.55
CA GLY A 55 -15.20 -8.67 -20.00
C GLY A 55 -14.54 -10.03 -19.78
N CYS A 56 -13.32 -10.27 -20.27
CA CYS A 56 -12.61 -11.52 -20.05
C CYS A 56 -11.08 -11.38 -19.99
N MET A 57 -10.57 -11.14 -18.78
CA MET A 57 -9.13 -11.02 -18.53
C MET A 57 -8.56 -12.39 -18.14
N VAL A 58 -7.94 -13.08 -19.11
CA VAL A 58 -7.41 -14.45 -18.91
C VAL A 58 -5.94 -14.60 -19.27
N ASP A 59 -5.33 -13.57 -19.86
CA ASP A 59 -3.92 -13.60 -20.22
C ASP A 59 -3.07 -13.14 -19.03
N VAL A 60 -2.06 -13.94 -18.67
CA VAL A 60 -1.11 -13.59 -17.63
C VAL A 60 -0.02 -12.70 -18.23
N ILE A 61 0.16 -11.51 -17.66
CA ILE A 61 1.16 -10.55 -18.12
C ILE A 61 2.05 -10.08 -16.96
N GLU A 62 3.22 -9.55 -17.31
CA GLU A 62 4.02 -8.76 -16.38
C GLU A 62 3.19 -7.54 -15.96
N ALA A 63 3.07 -7.35 -14.66
CA ALA A 63 2.39 -6.20 -14.12
C ALA A 63 3.15 -4.91 -14.42
N THR A 64 2.42 -3.89 -14.87
CA THR A 64 2.84 -2.51 -14.66
C THR A 64 2.83 -2.24 -13.15
N SER A 65 3.76 -1.44 -12.64
CA SER A 65 4.10 -1.29 -11.20
C SER A 65 2.96 -0.97 -10.22
N LEU A 66 1.73 -0.77 -10.70
CA LEU A 66 0.52 -0.44 -9.94
C LEU A 66 -0.39 -1.65 -9.66
N VAL A 67 -0.25 -2.79 -10.35
CA VAL A 67 -1.22 -3.91 -10.27
C VAL A 67 -0.50 -5.26 -10.15
N ASN A 68 -0.23 -5.74 -8.93
CA ASN A 68 0.38 -7.07 -8.71
C ASN A 68 -0.59 -7.97 -7.94
N ILE A 69 -1.17 -8.95 -8.65
CA ILE A 69 -2.11 -9.89 -8.06
C ILE A 69 -1.31 -11.04 -7.41
N PRO A 70 -1.44 -11.28 -6.10
CA PRO A 70 -0.69 -12.34 -5.44
C PRO A 70 -1.03 -13.73 -6.00
N LEU A 71 -0.05 -14.63 -5.98
CA LEU A 71 -0.22 -16.03 -6.34
C LEU A 71 -0.47 -16.87 -5.09
N LYS A 72 -1.43 -17.79 -5.19
CA LYS A 72 -1.59 -18.91 -4.29
C LYS A 72 -0.84 -20.11 -4.86
N LEU A 73 0.05 -20.69 -4.06
CA LEU A 73 0.90 -21.82 -4.45
C LEU A 73 0.48 -23.05 -3.69
N GLU A 74 0.06 -24.10 -4.41
CA GLU A 74 -0.51 -25.31 -3.80
C GLU A 74 0.09 -26.58 -4.37
N PHE A 75 0.40 -27.51 -3.48
CA PHE A 75 0.68 -28.90 -3.79
C PHE A 75 -0.42 -29.80 -3.19
N PRO A 76 -0.96 -30.79 -3.92
CA PRO A 76 -2.08 -31.61 -3.45
C PRO A 76 -1.81 -32.42 -2.19
N ALA A 77 -0.55 -32.71 -1.84
CA ALA A 77 -0.21 -33.47 -0.65
C ALA A 77 0.01 -32.59 0.58
N PHE A 78 -0.12 -33.19 1.76
CA PHE A 78 0.11 -32.52 3.03
C PHE A 78 1.62 -32.38 3.31
N ILE A 79 2.22 -31.36 2.70
CA ILE A 79 3.55 -30.87 3.03
C ILE A 79 3.45 -29.47 3.63
N PRO A 80 4.29 -29.11 4.62
CA PRO A 80 4.21 -27.80 5.26
C PRO A 80 4.75 -26.67 4.37
N TYR A 81 5.74 -26.98 3.52
CA TYR A 81 6.48 -25.99 2.74
C TYR A 81 6.64 -26.42 1.28
N ILE A 82 6.84 -25.43 0.41
CA ILE A 82 7.13 -25.61 -1.00
C ILE A 82 8.66 -25.67 -1.20
N SER A 83 9.13 -26.74 -1.84
CA SER A 83 10.53 -26.93 -2.20
C SER A 83 10.78 -26.68 -3.68
N THR A 84 12.03 -26.44 -4.04
CA THR A 84 12.44 -26.36 -5.45
C THR A 84 12.12 -27.66 -6.18
N SER A 85 11.82 -27.58 -7.48
CA SER A 85 11.46 -28.70 -8.35
C SER A 85 10.15 -29.42 -8.00
N LEU A 86 9.49 -29.03 -6.91
CA LEU A 86 8.19 -29.58 -6.54
C LEU A 86 7.12 -29.20 -7.59
N PRO A 87 6.29 -30.15 -8.04
CA PRO A 87 5.12 -29.85 -8.87
C PRO A 87 4.13 -28.95 -8.13
N LEU A 88 3.55 -27.96 -8.79
CA LEU A 88 2.68 -26.97 -8.16
C LEU A 88 1.47 -26.63 -9.03
N ASN A 89 0.35 -26.45 -8.36
CA ASN A 89 -0.76 -25.67 -8.87
C ASN A 89 -0.53 -24.20 -8.48
N ILE A 90 -0.50 -23.34 -9.49
CA ILE A 90 -0.32 -21.90 -9.34
C ILE A 90 -1.65 -21.26 -9.72
N SER A 91 -2.17 -20.39 -8.86
CA SER A 91 -3.39 -19.63 -9.16
C SER A 91 -3.25 -18.21 -8.65
N PHE A 92 -3.98 -17.26 -9.23
CA PHE A 92 -4.10 -15.96 -8.58
C PHE A 92 -4.98 -16.07 -7.33
N ALA A 93 -4.52 -15.49 -6.22
CA ALA A 93 -5.28 -15.31 -4.99
C ALA A 93 -6.30 -14.16 -5.10
N GLN A 94 -6.82 -13.91 -6.31
CA GLN A 94 -7.85 -12.92 -6.57
C GLN A 94 -9.23 -13.52 -6.29
N SER A 95 -10.05 -12.78 -5.55
CA SER A 95 -11.45 -13.10 -5.33
C SER A 95 -12.29 -11.85 -5.56
N PRO A 96 -13.33 -11.89 -6.43
CA PRO A 96 -13.74 -13.01 -7.27
C PRO A 96 -12.85 -13.19 -8.53
N PRO A 97 -12.86 -14.37 -9.17
CA PRO A 97 -12.27 -14.59 -10.50
C PRO A 97 -12.87 -13.63 -11.56
N PRO A 98 -12.19 -13.39 -12.70
CA PRO A 98 -12.77 -12.65 -13.81
C PRO A 98 -14.12 -13.25 -14.25
N SER A 99 -15.09 -12.41 -14.60
CA SER A 99 -16.49 -12.80 -14.88
C SER A 99 -16.68 -13.93 -15.90
N CYS A 100 -15.71 -14.13 -16.80
CA CYS A 100 -15.76 -15.15 -17.84
C CYS A 100 -15.19 -16.52 -17.43
N THR A 101 -14.51 -16.62 -16.29
CA THR A 101 -13.88 -17.87 -15.82
C THR A 101 -14.25 -18.17 -14.38
N LYS A 102 -14.41 -19.46 -14.06
CA LYS A 102 -14.63 -19.93 -12.68
C LYS A 102 -13.32 -20.23 -11.96
N SER A 103 -12.18 -20.15 -12.64
CA SER A 103 -10.88 -20.55 -12.12
C SER A 103 -9.82 -19.49 -12.42
N THR A 104 -8.97 -19.24 -11.42
CA THR A 104 -7.76 -18.42 -11.54
C THR A 104 -6.49 -19.28 -11.64
N SER A 105 -6.63 -20.60 -11.75
CA SER A 105 -5.50 -21.52 -11.93
C SER A 105 -4.83 -21.32 -13.28
N TRP A 106 -3.50 -21.36 -13.24
CA TRP A 106 -2.66 -21.28 -14.41
C TRP A 106 -2.75 -22.55 -15.24
N LEU A 107 -2.74 -22.36 -16.56
CA LEU A 107 -2.66 -23.41 -17.56
C LEU A 107 -1.80 -22.93 -18.73
N VAL A 108 -1.32 -23.87 -19.54
CA VAL A 108 -0.59 -23.57 -20.77
C VAL A 108 -1.50 -23.89 -21.96
N VAL A 109 -1.65 -22.94 -22.87
CA VAL A 109 -2.45 -23.12 -24.10
C VAL A 109 -1.53 -23.24 -25.29
N ASP A 110 -1.67 -24.30 -26.08
CA ASP A 110 -1.00 -24.40 -27.38
C ASP A 110 -1.64 -23.42 -28.37
N SER A 111 -0.90 -22.36 -28.71
CA SER A 111 -1.39 -21.22 -29.50
C SER A 111 -0.56 -21.00 -30.77
N PHE A 112 -0.25 -22.08 -31.50
CA PHE A 112 0.53 -22.02 -32.73
C PHE A 112 0.06 -20.91 -33.69
N PRO A 113 0.97 -20.07 -34.25
CA PRO A 113 2.44 -20.11 -34.15
C PRO A 113 3.02 -19.32 -32.95
N ARG A 114 2.19 -18.72 -32.09
CA ARG A 114 2.61 -17.80 -31.01
C ARG A 114 3.21 -18.50 -29.77
N GLY A 115 3.47 -19.80 -29.86
CA GLY A 115 4.06 -20.59 -28.79
C GLY A 115 3.07 -21.01 -27.71
N TRP A 116 3.57 -21.13 -26.48
CA TRP A 116 2.89 -21.73 -25.33
C TRP A 116 2.63 -20.69 -24.22
N PRO A 117 1.67 -19.77 -24.40
CA PRO A 117 1.31 -18.79 -23.38
C PRO A 117 0.75 -19.45 -22.12
N VAL A 118 1.08 -18.83 -20.98
CA VAL A 118 0.47 -19.12 -19.69
C VAL A 118 -0.76 -18.24 -19.53
N LYS A 119 -1.90 -18.87 -19.27
CA LYS A 119 -3.21 -18.23 -19.11
C LYS A 119 -3.91 -18.75 -17.86
N ILE A 120 -5.06 -18.18 -17.51
CA ILE A 120 -5.93 -18.71 -16.45
C ILE A 120 -7.25 -19.25 -17.00
N GLY A 121 -7.91 -20.10 -16.20
CA GLY A 121 -9.28 -20.56 -16.44
C GLY A 121 -9.38 -22.04 -16.76
N THR A 122 -10.28 -22.39 -17.68
CA THR A 122 -10.53 -23.76 -18.13
C THR A 122 -10.46 -23.86 -19.66
N GLN A 123 -10.57 -25.08 -20.21
CA GLN A 123 -10.55 -25.30 -21.67
C GLN A 123 -11.64 -24.50 -22.40
N GLU A 124 -12.79 -24.27 -21.75
CA GLU A 124 -13.91 -23.50 -22.32
C GLU A 124 -13.56 -22.03 -22.54
N ASN A 125 -12.52 -21.52 -21.87
CA ASN A 125 -12.09 -20.14 -21.98
C ASN A 125 -11.11 -19.90 -23.14
N HIS A 126 -10.59 -20.95 -23.77
CA HIS A 126 -9.50 -20.85 -24.73
C HIS A 126 -9.79 -21.64 -26.01
N GLU A 127 -9.55 -21.02 -27.16
CA GLU A 127 -9.69 -21.67 -28.47
C GLU A 127 -8.59 -22.71 -28.73
N GLY A 128 -7.41 -22.54 -28.12
CA GLY A 128 -6.28 -23.47 -28.22
C GLY A 128 -6.39 -24.67 -27.28
N LYS A 129 -5.69 -25.75 -27.61
CA LYS A 129 -5.64 -26.97 -26.79
C LYS A 129 -4.81 -26.72 -25.52
N ILE A 130 -5.31 -27.11 -24.35
CA ILE A 130 -4.49 -27.07 -23.13
C ILE A 130 -3.37 -28.13 -23.23
N VAL A 131 -2.14 -27.71 -22.92
CA VAL A 131 -0.98 -28.58 -22.80
C VAL A 131 -0.97 -29.17 -21.39
N ASN A 132 -0.99 -30.50 -21.30
CA ASN A 132 -0.96 -31.20 -20.01
C ASN A 132 0.47 -31.20 -19.45
N GLY A 133 0.64 -30.60 -18.28
CA GLY A 133 1.93 -30.53 -17.63
C GLY A 133 1.83 -30.00 -16.21
N VAL A 134 2.99 -29.78 -15.61
CA VAL A 134 3.13 -29.30 -14.23
C VAL A 134 4.05 -28.10 -14.17
N PHE A 135 3.70 -27.13 -13.32
CA PHE A 135 4.59 -26.03 -12.97
C PHE A 135 5.48 -26.43 -11.81
N SER A 136 6.69 -25.90 -11.75
CA SER A 136 7.60 -26.02 -10.62
C SER A 136 8.43 -24.75 -10.46
N ILE A 137 9.01 -24.56 -9.27
CA ILE A 137 9.88 -23.41 -8.96
C ILE A 137 11.32 -23.89 -8.87
N HIS A 138 12.24 -23.21 -9.54
CA HIS A 138 13.67 -23.53 -9.55
C HIS A 138 14.47 -22.32 -9.11
N LYS A 139 15.66 -22.52 -8.53
CA LYS A 139 16.59 -21.42 -8.27
C LYS A 139 17.09 -20.82 -9.60
N HIS A 140 17.33 -19.52 -9.58
CA HIS A 140 17.93 -18.82 -10.71
C HIS A 140 19.47 -18.80 -10.59
N ASP A 141 20.16 -19.22 -11.64
CA ASP A 141 21.60 -19.54 -11.63
C ASP A 141 22.52 -18.30 -11.44
N ASN A 142 22.02 -17.07 -11.66
CA ASN A 142 22.77 -15.81 -11.56
C ASN A 142 22.36 -14.94 -10.36
N ALA A 143 21.87 -15.54 -9.27
CA ALA A 143 21.58 -14.81 -8.05
C ALA A 143 22.88 -14.21 -7.48
N GLY A 144 22.99 -12.87 -7.46
CA GLY A 144 24.07 -12.19 -6.75
C GLY A 144 24.15 -12.65 -5.30
N ALA A 145 25.35 -12.69 -4.73
CA ALA A 145 25.60 -13.22 -3.40
C ALA A 145 24.62 -12.64 -2.36
N GLY A 146 23.72 -13.49 -1.85
CA GLY A 146 22.81 -13.15 -0.74
C GLY A 146 21.33 -12.96 -1.07
N GLN A 147 20.87 -13.10 -2.32
CA GLN A 147 19.44 -12.97 -2.66
C GLN A 147 18.83 -14.25 -3.24
N ASN A 148 17.68 -14.66 -2.72
CA ASN A 148 16.94 -15.83 -3.20
C ASN A 148 16.10 -15.45 -4.43
N TYR A 149 16.60 -15.80 -5.61
CA TYR A 149 15.92 -15.60 -6.88
C TYR A 149 15.49 -16.93 -7.50
N TYR A 150 14.32 -16.91 -8.12
CA TYR A 150 13.67 -18.09 -8.65
C TYR A 150 13.21 -17.89 -10.10
N LYS A 151 12.93 -19.02 -10.75
CA LYS A 151 12.32 -19.13 -12.08
C LYS A 151 11.20 -20.16 -12.02
N PHE A 152 10.14 -19.95 -12.80
CA PHE A 152 9.09 -20.94 -13.00
C PHE A 152 9.50 -21.83 -14.17
N VAL A 153 9.21 -23.12 -14.05
CA VAL A 153 9.43 -24.12 -15.10
C VAL A 153 8.12 -24.85 -15.33
N PHE A 154 7.77 -25.08 -16.58
CA PHE A 154 6.65 -25.91 -16.97
C PHE A 154 7.17 -27.16 -17.68
N CYS A 155 6.76 -28.33 -17.22
CA CYS A 155 7.12 -29.61 -17.82
C CYS A 155 5.87 -30.31 -18.37
N GLU A 156 5.88 -30.60 -19.66
CA GLU A 156 4.82 -31.33 -20.35
C GLU A 156 4.87 -32.83 -20.00
N ASN A 157 3.73 -33.40 -19.60
CA ASN A 157 3.65 -34.79 -19.13
C ASN A 157 3.86 -35.81 -20.25
N GLU A 158 3.46 -35.48 -21.49
CA GLU A 158 3.44 -36.43 -22.61
C GLU A 158 4.85 -36.71 -23.16
N TYR A 159 5.76 -35.73 -23.07
CA TYR A 159 7.08 -35.79 -23.69
C TYR A 159 8.25 -35.47 -22.75
N ASP A 160 7.99 -35.25 -21.46
CA ASP A 160 8.97 -34.84 -20.44
C ASP A 160 9.82 -33.62 -20.87
N ARG A 161 9.17 -32.72 -21.63
CA ARG A 161 9.80 -31.51 -22.13
C ARG A 161 9.53 -30.38 -21.16
N CYS A 162 10.61 -29.88 -20.56
CA CYS A 162 10.54 -28.73 -19.68
C CYS A 162 11.00 -27.46 -20.40
N GLY A 163 10.23 -26.39 -20.23
CA GLY A 163 10.62 -25.05 -20.66
C GLY A 163 10.56 -24.08 -19.49
N ASN A 164 11.42 -23.08 -19.50
CA ASN A 164 11.33 -22.02 -18.52
C ASN A 164 10.12 -21.16 -18.84
N VAL A 165 9.43 -20.68 -17.81
CA VAL A 165 8.34 -19.73 -17.96
C VAL A 165 8.94 -18.33 -17.86
N GLY A 166 8.76 -17.53 -18.90
CA GLY A 166 9.31 -16.20 -19.03
C GLY A 166 8.35 -15.26 -19.75
N PHE A 167 8.81 -14.05 -20.05
CA PHE A 167 8.01 -13.07 -20.75
C PHE A 167 8.40 -13.02 -22.22
N TYR A 168 7.40 -12.95 -23.10
CA TYR A 168 7.57 -12.58 -24.49
C TYR A 168 6.80 -11.29 -24.77
N SER A 169 7.31 -10.49 -25.71
CA SER A 169 6.57 -9.36 -26.27
C SER A 169 5.94 -9.85 -27.56
N ASP A 170 4.63 -9.65 -27.71
CA ASP A 170 3.97 -9.89 -28.98
C ASP A 170 4.08 -8.61 -29.81
N GLU A 171 4.96 -8.60 -30.82
CA GLU A 171 5.17 -7.44 -31.70
C GLU A 171 3.89 -7.03 -32.45
N SER A 172 2.89 -7.91 -32.53
CA SER A 172 1.59 -7.62 -33.13
C SER A 172 0.60 -6.96 -32.17
N ASP A 173 0.92 -6.86 -30.88
CA ASP A 173 0.07 -6.25 -29.86
C ASP A 173 0.35 -4.74 -29.76
N PRO A 174 -0.65 -3.87 -30.02
CA PRO A 174 -0.47 -2.41 -30.04
C PRO A 174 -0.07 -1.80 -28.68
N ILE A 175 -0.12 -2.58 -27.60
CA ILE A 175 0.16 -2.13 -26.23
C ILE A 175 1.55 -2.60 -25.74
N GLU A 176 2.30 -3.35 -26.56
CA GLU A 176 3.62 -3.92 -26.19
C GLU A 176 3.63 -4.64 -24.82
N VAL A 177 2.54 -5.36 -24.51
CA VAL A 177 2.45 -6.07 -23.22
C VAL A 177 3.39 -7.28 -23.17
N ARG A 178 4.03 -7.47 -22.02
CA ARG A 178 4.92 -8.61 -21.75
C ARG A 178 4.10 -9.78 -21.23
N ARG A 179 3.77 -10.70 -22.12
CA ARG A 179 2.92 -11.87 -21.83
C ARG A 179 3.75 -13.02 -21.28
N LEU A 180 3.20 -13.76 -20.34
CA LEU A 180 3.87 -14.93 -19.76
C LEU A 180 3.71 -16.14 -20.68
N ALA A 181 4.81 -16.84 -20.98
CA ALA A 181 4.82 -18.04 -21.81
C ALA A 181 5.96 -18.98 -21.44
N VAL A 182 5.82 -20.24 -21.84
CA VAL A 182 6.93 -21.19 -21.87
C VAL A 182 7.86 -20.79 -23.01
N THR A 183 9.11 -20.48 -22.68
CA THR A 183 10.14 -20.00 -23.62
C THR A 183 11.48 -20.68 -23.39
N HIS A 184 12.24 -20.83 -24.47
CA HIS A 184 13.64 -21.27 -24.45
C HIS A 184 14.63 -20.09 -24.53
N GLU A 185 14.15 -18.86 -24.77
CA GLU A 185 14.97 -17.67 -24.95
C GLU A 185 15.15 -16.89 -23.63
N LYS A 186 16.36 -16.35 -23.40
CA LYS A 186 16.67 -15.45 -22.28
C LYS A 186 16.21 -14.02 -22.64
N PRO A 187 15.48 -13.29 -21.77
CA PRO A 187 15.77 -13.19 -20.36
C PRO A 187 14.65 -13.70 -19.46
N LEU A 188 14.96 -14.73 -18.68
CA LEU A 188 14.21 -15.03 -17.47
C LEU A 188 14.50 -13.90 -16.49
N LEU A 189 13.52 -13.03 -16.26
CA LEU A 189 13.63 -12.09 -15.15
C LEU A 189 13.54 -12.92 -13.88
N PRO A 190 14.62 -13.00 -13.09
CA PRO A 190 14.57 -13.68 -11.82
C PRO A 190 13.54 -12.98 -10.94
N PHE A 191 12.68 -13.76 -10.30
CA PHE A 191 11.70 -13.22 -9.38
C PHE A 191 11.92 -13.71 -7.96
N GLN A 192 11.33 -13.00 -7.01
CA GLN A 192 11.30 -13.40 -5.61
C GLN A 192 9.85 -13.46 -5.13
N PHE A 193 9.64 -14.17 -4.03
CA PHE A 193 8.34 -14.25 -3.38
C PHE A 193 8.33 -13.35 -2.16
N ARG A 194 7.30 -12.52 -2.04
CA ARG A 194 7.05 -11.77 -0.82
C ARG A 194 5.73 -12.21 -0.23
N LYS A 195 5.75 -12.62 1.04
CA LYS A 195 4.56 -13.09 1.74
C LYS A 195 3.50 -11.99 1.84
N VAL A 196 2.24 -12.35 1.58
CA VAL A 196 1.10 -11.45 1.72
C VAL A 196 0.23 -11.93 2.88
N PHE A 197 0.04 -11.07 3.87
CA PHE A 197 -0.91 -11.34 4.96
C PHE A 197 -2.31 -10.95 4.49
N LEU A 198 -3.09 -11.94 4.06
CA LEU A 198 -4.53 -11.79 3.90
C LEU A 198 -5.14 -11.77 5.31
N TYR A 199 -5.42 -10.59 5.85
CA TYR A 199 -6.07 -10.48 7.16
C TYR A 199 -7.49 -11.10 7.09
N PRO A 200 -7.82 -12.13 7.88
CA PRO A 200 -9.19 -12.57 8.00
C PRO A 200 -9.99 -11.46 8.71
N VAL A 201 -11.03 -10.94 8.04
CA VAL A 201 -11.97 -10.01 8.66
C VAL A 201 -12.81 -10.79 9.66
N ILE A 202 -12.45 -10.74 10.95
CA ILE A 202 -13.28 -11.27 12.03
C ILE A 202 -14.33 -10.19 12.35
N PHE A 203 -15.58 -10.42 11.97
CA PHE A 203 -16.70 -9.62 12.46
C PHE A 203 -16.97 -9.99 13.92
N THR A 204 -16.44 -9.21 14.87
CA THR A 204 -16.98 -9.20 16.22
C THR A 204 -18.17 -8.24 16.25
N GLY A 205 -19.37 -8.82 16.29
CA GLY A 205 -20.60 -8.08 16.54
C GLY A 205 -20.57 -7.45 17.94
N TYR A 206 -20.81 -6.14 18.01
CA TYR A 206 -21.09 -5.43 19.26
C TYR A 206 -22.36 -5.98 19.91
N PRO A 207 -22.40 -6.03 21.26
CA PRO A 207 -23.58 -5.52 21.94
C PRO A 207 -23.22 -4.42 22.95
N ASN A 208 -24.10 -3.43 22.96
CA ASN A 208 -24.18 -2.28 23.85
C ASN A 208 -23.88 -2.59 25.33
N SER A 209 -23.18 -1.68 26.01
CA SER A 209 -23.53 -1.21 27.37
C SER A 209 -22.78 0.07 27.73
N PHE A 210 -23.56 1.13 27.98
CA PHE A 210 -23.15 2.36 28.65
C PHE A 210 -22.78 2.07 30.11
N ILE A 211 -21.67 2.63 30.61
CA ILE A 211 -21.51 3.01 32.03
C ILE A 211 -20.76 4.34 32.10
N PHE A 212 -21.40 5.35 32.68
CA PHE A 212 -20.79 6.59 33.14
C PHE A 212 -20.08 6.36 34.48
N PHE A 213 -18.87 6.93 34.64
CA PHE A 213 -18.40 7.40 35.93
C PHE A 213 -17.65 8.72 35.76
N THR A 214 -18.19 9.78 36.36
CA THR A 214 -17.44 10.95 36.79
C THR A 214 -16.63 10.54 38.03
N THR A 215 -15.40 11.02 38.22
CA THR A 215 -15.01 12.19 39.04
C THR A 215 -13.51 12.14 39.43
N VAL A 216 -12.88 13.32 39.38
CA VAL A 216 -11.69 13.85 40.10
C VAL A 216 -10.40 13.02 40.21
N HIS A 217 -9.30 13.58 39.69
CA HIS A 217 -8.11 13.75 40.53
C HIS A 217 -7.39 15.07 40.22
N SER A 218 -7.10 15.77 41.31
CA SER A 218 -6.29 16.97 41.46
C SER A 218 -4.81 16.68 41.28
N GLU A 219 -4.08 17.56 40.61
CA GLU A 219 -2.70 17.88 40.99
C GLU A 219 -2.48 19.39 40.82
N GLY A 220 -2.05 20.02 41.91
CA GLY A 220 -1.71 21.43 41.97
C GLY A 220 -0.29 21.70 41.50
N VAL A 221 -0.05 22.91 41.02
CA VAL A 221 1.29 23.50 40.94
C VAL A 221 1.21 24.91 41.52
N CYS A 222 2.07 25.15 42.50
CA CYS A 222 2.25 26.41 43.22
C CYS A 222 2.70 27.54 42.30
N ALA A 223 2.12 28.73 42.46
CA ALA A 223 2.69 29.99 42.01
C ALA A 223 2.98 30.87 43.22
N HIS A 224 4.26 31.19 43.42
CA HIS A 224 4.72 32.25 44.31
C HIS A 224 4.16 33.60 43.84
N VAL A 225 3.42 34.30 44.71
CA VAL A 225 3.12 35.72 44.53
C VAL A 225 3.59 36.46 45.78
N GLY A 226 4.59 37.32 45.56
CA GLY A 226 5.16 38.19 46.58
C GLY A 226 4.14 39.18 47.12
N THR A 227 4.20 39.40 48.42
CA THR A 227 3.43 40.40 49.15
C THR A 227 3.91 41.80 48.78
N ALA A 228 3.02 42.63 48.21
CA ALA A 228 3.16 44.08 48.22
C ALA A 228 1.90 44.69 48.86
N ARG A 229 2.09 45.39 49.98
CA ARG A 229 1.06 46.22 50.63
C ARG A 229 0.88 47.52 49.85
N ASN A 230 -0.37 47.97 49.73
CA ASN A 230 -0.88 49.37 49.79
C ASN A 230 -2.11 49.55 48.89
N PRO A 231 -2.88 50.64 49.00
CA PRO A 231 -3.64 51.11 50.17
C PRO A 231 -5.15 51.17 49.84
N MET A 232 -5.97 51.38 50.87
CA MET A 232 -7.42 51.59 50.77
C MET A 232 -7.78 52.72 49.79
N LEU A 233 -8.46 52.39 48.68
CA LEU A 233 -9.15 53.36 47.83
C LEU A 233 -10.66 53.21 48.02
N ARG A 234 -11.28 54.27 48.56
CA ARG A 234 -12.71 54.43 48.76
C ARG A 234 -13.37 54.65 47.39
N GLY A 235 -13.88 53.58 46.78
CA GLY A 235 -14.49 53.60 45.44
C GLY A 235 -15.95 54.06 45.43
N ASN A 236 -16.28 54.98 44.51
CA ASN A 236 -17.64 55.45 44.21
C ASN A 236 -18.47 54.29 43.60
N PRO A 237 -19.69 53.97 44.10
CA PRO A 237 -20.44 52.78 43.67
C PRO A 237 -20.85 52.77 42.19
N SER A 238 -20.84 53.91 41.48
CA SER A 238 -21.09 53.93 40.03
C SER A 238 -19.86 53.50 39.21
N LEU A 239 -18.65 53.87 39.65
CA LEU A 239 -17.38 53.50 39.02
C LEU A 239 -17.08 52.01 39.22
N MET A 240 -17.51 51.42 40.34
CA MET A 240 -17.38 49.98 40.59
C MET A 240 -18.25 49.17 39.61
N LYS A 241 -19.45 49.64 39.27
CA LYS A 241 -20.31 48.98 38.27
C LYS A 241 -19.75 49.07 36.86
N ILE A 242 -19.16 50.20 36.48
CA ILE A 242 -18.50 50.37 35.17
C ILE A 242 -17.23 49.51 35.09
N ALA A 243 -16.45 49.44 36.17
CA ALA A 243 -15.27 48.58 36.26
C ALA A 243 -15.64 47.09 36.20
N LEU A 244 -16.73 46.66 36.84
CA LEU A 244 -17.24 45.29 36.72
C LEU A 244 -17.81 45.00 35.33
N LEU A 245 -18.49 45.94 34.68
CA LEU A 245 -18.98 45.78 33.31
C LEU A 245 -17.81 45.69 32.32
N ALA A 246 -16.79 46.54 32.46
CA ALA A 246 -15.57 46.52 31.66
C ALA A 246 -14.75 45.24 31.90
N LEU A 247 -14.67 44.77 33.14
CA LEU A 247 -14.04 43.50 33.48
C LEU A 247 -14.82 42.33 32.87
N SER A 248 -16.16 42.36 32.90
CA SER A 248 -17.01 41.34 32.27
C SER A 248 -16.89 41.35 30.75
N LEU A 249 -16.80 42.52 30.10
CA LEU A 249 -16.57 42.65 28.66
C LEU A 249 -15.17 42.22 28.26
N SER A 250 -14.16 42.48 29.09
CA SER A 250 -12.81 41.96 28.88
C SER A 250 -12.76 40.44 29.06
N LEU A 251 -13.44 39.88 30.07
CA LEU A 251 -13.57 38.43 30.26
C LEU A 251 -14.31 37.78 29.08
N LEU A 252 -15.35 38.40 28.52
CA LEU A 252 -16.03 37.97 27.30
C LEU A 252 -15.12 38.04 26.05
N ALA A 253 -14.22 39.02 25.96
CA ALA A 253 -13.22 39.09 24.90
C ALA A 253 -12.11 38.03 25.02
N PHE A 254 -11.82 37.56 26.25
CA PHE A 254 -10.85 36.47 26.51
C PHE A 254 -11.43 35.05 26.30
N PHE A 255 -12.74 34.89 26.11
CA PHE A 255 -13.38 33.60 25.81
C PHE A 255 -13.73 33.39 24.33
N SER A 256 -13.01 34.05 23.40
CA SER A 256 -12.87 33.47 22.05
C SER A 256 -11.90 32.29 22.13
N ALA A 257 -12.32 31.20 22.78
CA ALA A 257 -11.72 29.92 22.50
C ALA A 257 -12.04 29.64 21.03
N THR A 258 -11.07 29.86 20.14
CA THR A 258 -11.12 29.36 18.78
C THR A 258 -11.25 27.85 18.87
N THR A 259 -12.47 27.34 18.98
CA THR A 259 -12.74 25.93 18.83
C THR A 259 -12.40 25.61 17.38
N SER A 260 -11.25 24.97 17.20
CA SER A 260 -10.83 24.43 15.92
C SER A 260 -12.02 23.69 15.28
N ALA A 261 -12.38 24.14 14.07
CA ALA A 261 -13.55 23.66 13.36
C ALA A 261 -13.33 22.23 12.85
N VAL A 262 -14.41 21.46 12.73
CA VAL A 262 -14.33 20.07 12.26
C VAL A 262 -14.06 20.06 10.76
N VAL A 263 -13.12 19.22 10.33
CA VAL A 263 -12.89 18.99 8.89
C VAL A 263 -13.96 18.04 8.38
N LEU A 264 -14.65 18.44 7.32
CA LEU A 264 -15.74 17.67 6.72
C LEU A 264 -15.29 17.06 5.39
N ASP A 265 -15.80 15.87 5.09
CA ASP A 265 -15.69 15.25 3.77
C ASP A 265 -16.76 15.79 2.80
N THR A 266 -16.74 15.29 1.56
CA THR A 266 -17.66 15.73 0.50
C THR A 266 -19.12 15.37 0.77
N ASP A 267 -19.38 14.42 1.67
CA ASP A 267 -20.73 14.01 2.07
C ASP A 267 -21.23 14.83 3.28
N GLY A 268 -20.36 15.69 3.84
CA GLY A 268 -20.65 16.51 5.02
C GLY A 268 -20.37 15.79 6.34
N ASP A 269 -19.81 14.59 6.29
CA ASP A 269 -19.43 13.83 7.47
C ASP A 269 -18.07 14.30 8.02
N ALA A 270 -17.87 14.17 9.33
CA ALA A 270 -16.59 14.49 9.95
C ALA A 270 -15.49 13.54 9.46
N VAL A 271 -14.35 14.09 9.04
CA VAL A 271 -13.15 13.33 8.70
C VAL A 271 -12.68 12.58 9.96
N GLN A 272 -12.56 11.26 9.86
CA GLN A 272 -12.22 10.38 10.97
C GLN A 272 -10.70 10.31 11.15
N ASN A 273 -10.25 10.29 12.41
CA ASN A 273 -8.86 10.05 12.74
C ASN A 273 -8.48 8.59 12.42
N GLY A 274 -7.55 8.40 11.48
CA GLY A 274 -7.21 7.09 10.90
C GLY A 274 -8.14 6.67 9.75
N GLY A 275 -9.01 7.56 9.29
CA GLY A 275 -9.88 7.29 8.15
C GLY A 275 -9.16 7.49 6.81
N SER A 276 -9.72 6.87 5.77
CA SER A 276 -9.18 6.87 4.41
C SER A 276 -9.96 7.78 3.47
N TYR A 277 -9.25 8.65 2.77
CA TYR A 277 -9.85 9.70 1.95
C TYR A 277 -9.05 9.91 0.66
N TYR A 278 -9.75 10.08 -0.45
CA TYR A 278 -9.17 10.72 -1.63
C TYR A 278 -9.09 12.22 -1.39
N ILE A 279 -7.91 12.80 -1.61
CA ILE A 279 -7.71 14.25 -1.55
C ILE A 279 -7.85 14.79 -2.98
N LEU A 280 -8.96 15.50 -3.23
CA LEU A 280 -9.36 15.96 -4.56
C LEU A 280 -9.25 17.47 -4.67
N PRO A 281 -8.89 18.03 -5.83
CA PRO A 281 -8.93 19.47 -6.05
C PRO A 281 -10.37 19.98 -5.97
N ALA A 282 -10.56 21.07 -5.26
CA ALA A 282 -11.87 21.70 -5.10
C ALA A 282 -12.44 22.26 -6.41
N PHE A 283 -11.56 22.69 -7.32
CA PHE A 283 -11.92 23.28 -8.59
C PHE A 283 -11.60 22.34 -9.76
N ARG A 284 -12.60 22.13 -10.64
CA ARG A 284 -12.40 21.42 -11.91
C ARG A 284 -11.40 22.18 -12.79
N GLY A 285 -10.75 21.49 -13.73
CA GLY A 285 -9.75 22.11 -14.61
C GLY A 285 -8.32 22.15 -14.06
N LYS A 286 -8.11 21.81 -12.78
CA LYS A 286 -6.81 21.97 -12.08
C LYS A 286 -6.08 20.65 -11.77
N GLY A 287 -6.40 19.56 -12.47
CA GLY A 287 -5.87 18.21 -12.23
C GLY A 287 -6.87 17.29 -11.52
N GLY A 288 -6.46 16.06 -11.25
CA GLY A 288 -7.18 15.05 -10.46
C GLY A 288 -6.71 14.98 -9.02
N GLY A 289 -7.01 13.88 -8.34
CA GLY A 289 -6.61 13.62 -6.97
C GLY A 289 -5.11 13.37 -6.78
N LEU A 290 -4.69 13.22 -5.53
CA LEU A 290 -3.29 13.04 -5.17
C LEU A 290 -2.83 11.58 -5.30
N GLY A 291 -1.60 11.38 -5.74
CA GLY A 291 -0.98 10.06 -5.92
C GLY A 291 0.54 10.12 -5.83
N LEU A 292 1.19 9.10 -6.37
CA LEU A 292 2.65 8.96 -6.39
C LEU A 292 3.17 8.93 -7.83
N ALA A 293 4.28 9.63 -8.06
CA ALA A 293 5.04 9.52 -9.31
C ALA A 293 6.53 9.63 -9.05
N ARG A 294 7.31 9.29 -10.08
CA ARG A 294 8.76 9.49 -10.08
C ARG A 294 9.03 10.93 -10.49
N THR A 295 9.90 11.63 -9.76
CA THR A 295 10.38 12.96 -10.14
C THR A 295 11.91 12.97 -10.21
N GLY A 296 12.46 13.83 -11.08
CA GLY A 296 13.90 13.90 -11.31
C GLY A 296 14.51 12.54 -11.68
N TYR A 297 15.52 12.12 -10.92
CA TYR A 297 16.24 10.85 -11.11
C TYR A 297 15.72 9.70 -10.22
N GLU A 298 14.56 9.85 -9.57
CA GLU A 298 13.97 8.80 -8.77
C GLU A 298 13.75 7.53 -9.60
N THR A 299 14.09 6.36 -9.06
CA THR A 299 13.78 5.03 -9.64
C THR A 299 12.48 4.42 -9.08
N CYS A 300 11.98 4.98 -7.97
CA CYS A 300 10.77 4.59 -7.27
C CYS A 300 9.80 5.78 -7.21
N PRO A 301 8.47 5.60 -7.35
CA PRO A 301 7.54 6.72 -7.28
C PRO A 301 7.35 7.17 -5.82
N LEU A 302 8.23 8.06 -5.35
CA LEU A 302 8.31 8.50 -3.96
C LEU A 302 7.76 9.91 -3.77
N SER A 303 7.57 10.65 -4.86
CA SER A 303 7.06 12.02 -4.83
C SER A 303 5.54 12.04 -4.82
N VAL A 304 4.97 12.84 -3.92
CA VAL A 304 3.53 13.07 -3.88
C VAL A 304 3.19 14.06 -4.98
N VAL A 305 2.29 13.67 -5.88
CA VAL A 305 1.90 14.46 -7.05
C VAL A 305 0.39 14.56 -7.17
N GLN A 306 -0.06 15.55 -7.91
CA GLN A 306 -1.43 15.66 -8.37
C GLN A 306 -1.56 14.97 -9.74
N ASP A 307 -2.56 14.12 -9.90
CA ASP A 307 -2.84 13.50 -11.20
C ASP A 307 -3.18 14.57 -12.25
N SER A 308 -2.74 14.38 -13.49
CA SER A 308 -3.10 15.25 -14.60
C SER A 308 -4.53 14.99 -15.08
N ASN A 309 -5.03 13.76 -14.92
CA ASN A 309 -6.38 13.36 -15.29
C ASN A 309 -7.39 13.86 -14.25
N GLN A 310 -8.21 14.83 -14.62
CA GLN A 310 -9.23 15.43 -13.75
C GLN A 310 -10.31 14.45 -13.28
N LEU A 311 -10.46 13.31 -13.95
CA LEU A 311 -11.40 12.25 -13.57
C LEU A 311 -10.80 11.26 -12.56
N SER A 312 -9.49 11.30 -12.36
CA SER A 312 -8.80 10.43 -11.41
C SER A 312 -9.05 10.91 -9.99
N ASN A 313 -9.49 10.00 -9.11
CA ASN A 313 -9.56 10.28 -7.67
C ASN A 313 -8.18 10.23 -7.00
N GLY A 314 -7.14 9.77 -7.71
CA GLY A 314 -5.83 9.50 -7.12
C GLY A 314 -5.84 8.28 -6.20
N MET A 315 -4.97 8.27 -5.21
CA MET A 315 -4.78 7.20 -4.24
C MET A 315 -5.42 7.55 -2.89
N PRO A 316 -5.97 6.57 -2.15
CA PRO A 316 -6.49 6.80 -0.81
C PRO A 316 -5.38 7.19 0.16
N VAL A 317 -5.63 8.24 0.93
CA VAL A 317 -4.74 8.75 1.98
C VAL A 317 -5.38 8.50 3.32
N GLU A 318 -4.68 7.78 4.20
CA GLU A 318 -5.03 7.72 5.60
C GLU A 318 -4.64 9.05 6.27
N ILE A 319 -5.62 9.69 6.90
CA ILE A 319 -5.46 10.93 7.65
C ILE A 319 -5.51 10.59 9.13
N SER A 320 -4.37 10.64 9.82
CA SER A 320 -4.30 10.37 11.26
C SER A 320 -3.67 11.51 12.05
N SER A 321 -4.00 11.61 13.33
CA SER A 321 -3.43 12.56 14.28
C SER A 321 -2.89 11.80 15.49
N PRO A 322 -1.73 12.20 16.06
CA PRO A 322 -1.22 11.62 17.31
C PRO A 322 -2.09 11.99 18.53
N LEU A 323 -3.04 12.92 18.38
CA LEU A 323 -3.96 13.30 19.43
C LEU A 323 -4.99 12.19 19.68
N ARG A 324 -5.42 12.02 20.94
CA ARG A 324 -6.46 11.05 21.33
C ARG A 324 -7.87 11.57 21.01
N ILE A 325 -8.18 11.62 19.72
CA ILE A 325 -9.43 12.16 19.16
C ILE A 325 -10.00 11.19 18.13
N THR A 326 -11.31 11.23 17.91
CA THR A 326 -12.00 10.41 16.88
C THR A 326 -12.17 11.13 15.56
N ILE A 327 -12.30 12.46 15.59
CA ILE A 327 -12.50 13.31 14.41
C ILE A 327 -11.37 14.30 14.24
N ILE A 328 -11.02 14.59 13.00
CA ILE A 328 -10.00 15.57 12.64
C ILE A 328 -10.60 16.97 12.68
N LYS A 329 -9.85 17.90 13.28
CA LYS A 329 -10.20 19.33 13.33
C LYS A 329 -9.08 20.16 12.73
N GLU A 330 -9.41 21.36 12.30
CA GLU A 330 -8.49 22.28 11.64
C GLU A 330 -7.29 22.64 12.53
N GLY A 331 -6.10 22.78 11.93
CA GLY A 331 -4.87 23.10 12.66
C GLY A 331 -4.32 21.97 13.54
N PHE A 332 -4.98 20.82 13.65
CA PHE A 332 -4.43 19.67 14.37
C PHE A 332 -3.24 19.08 13.60
N PRO A 333 -2.20 18.60 14.30
CA PRO A 333 -1.07 17.94 13.67
C PRO A 333 -1.50 16.61 13.08
N LEU A 334 -1.12 16.37 11.83
CA LEU A 334 -1.51 15.21 11.04
C LEU A 334 -0.29 14.46 10.51
N ASN A 335 -0.50 13.16 10.43
CA ASN A 335 0.34 12.20 9.76
C ASN A 335 -0.45 11.74 8.53
N LEU A 336 0.04 12.08 7.34
CA LEU A 336 -0.55 11.64 6.08
C LEU A 336 0.25 10.47 5.55
N ARG A 337 -0.44 9.44 5.07
CA ARG A 337 0.19 8.32 4.38
C ARG A 337 -0.76 7.78 3.33
N PHE A 338 -0.24 7.32 2.20
CA PHE A 338 -1.07 6.51 1.31
C PHE A 338 -1.35 5.16 1.96
N GLU A 339 -2.53 4.60 1.71
CA GLU A 339 -2.86 3.24 2.17
C GLU A 339 -1.96 2.18 1.53
N ALA A 340 -1.60 2.41 0.26
CA ALA A 340 -0.67 1.61 -0.50
C ALA A 340 0.49 2.49 -0.98
N VAL A 341 1.72 2.00 -0.83
CA VAL A 341 2.94 2.62 -1.36
C VAL A 341 3.63 1.63 -2.30
N PRO A 342 4.42 2.09 -3.28
CA PRO A 342 5.13 1.19 -4.18
C PRO A 342 6.07 0.27 -3.39
N ILE A 343 6.34 -0.91 -3.95
CA ILE A 343 7.15 -1.95 -3.30
C ILE A 343 8.56 -1.47 -2.93
N CYS A 344 9.11 -0.57 -3.74
CA CYS A 344 10.42 0.03 -3.52
C CYS A 344 10.43 1.12 -2.44
N ALA A 345 9.27 1.55 -1.93
CA ALA A 345 9.19 2.46 -0.80
C ALA A 345 9.21 1.69 0.52
N VAL A 346 9.78 2.31 1.55
CA VAL A 346 9.72 1.79 2.93
C VAL A 346 8.27 1.71 3.36
N THR A 347 7.87 0.65 4.08
CA THR A 347 6.48 0.50 4.55
C THR A 347 6.47 0.32 6.08
N PRO A 348 5.64 1.09 6.83
CA PRO A 348 4.78 2.17 6.36
C PRO A 348 5.59 3.42 5.97
N SER A 349 5.18 4.09 4.89
CA SER A 349 5.75 5.39 4.48
C SER A 349 4.74 6.49 4.72
N ARG A 350 5.16 7.49 5.48
CA ARG A 350 4.39 8.71 5.69
C ARG A 350 4.86 9.79 4.74
N TRP A 351 4.06 10.81 4.55
CA TRP A 351 4.48 12.00 3.84
C TRP A 351 5.46 12.79 4.70
N THR A 352 6.44 13.39 4.05
CA THR A 352 7.43 14.28 4.62
C THR A 352 7.81 15.35 3.60
N VAL A 353 8.45 16.43 4.05
CA VAL A 353 8.97 17.47 3.16
C VAL A 353 10.49 17.32 3.08
N VAL A 354 11.03 17.25 1.86
CA VAL A 354 12.47 17.23 1.62
C VAL A 354 12.98 18.67 1.55
N LYS A 355 14.18 18.94 2.10
CA LYS A 355 14.77 20.29 2.17
C LYS A 355 15.24 20.86 0.83
N ASP A 356 15.29 20.04 -0.22
CA ASP A 356 15.71 20.45 -1.56
C ASP A 356 14.67 21.40 -2.17
N ALA A 357 15.09 22.50 -2.79
CA ALA A 357 14.17 23.38 -3.50
C ALA A 357 13.47 22.63 -4.65
N PRO A 358 12.14 22.77 -4.84
CA PRO A 358 11.20 23.72 -4.22
C PRO A 358 10.48 23.22 -2.94
N HIS A 359 11.12 22.36 -2.15
CA HIS A 359 10.60 21.67 -0.96
C HIS A 359 9.51 20.64 -1.28
N PRO A 360 9.82 19.59 -2.07
CA PRO A 360 8.85 18.60 -2.49
C PRO A 360 8.35 17.74 -1.33
N VAL A 361 7.07 17.38 -1.40
CA VAL A 361 6.44 16.42 -0.50
C VAL A 361 6.71 15.01 -1.03
N LYS A 362 7.36 14.17 -0.22
CA LYS A 362 7.77 12.81 -0.60
C LYS A 362 7.45 11.80 0.51
N LEU A 363 7.67 10.53 0.21
CA LEU A 363 7.59 9.45 1.20
C LEU A 363 8.84 9.39 2.09
N THR A 364 8.64 9.08 3.38
CA THR A 364 9.71 8.85 4.36
C THR A 364 10.55 7.60 4.05
N GLY A 365 11.78 7.55 4.56
CA GLY A 365 12.59 6.33 4.55
C GLY A 365 13.55 6.18 3.37
N PHE A 366 13.53 7.12 2.42
CA PHE A 366 14.49 7.18 1.31
C PHE A 366 15.40 8.42 1.35
N TYR A 367 14.87 9.53 1.87
CA TYR A 367 15.56 10.81 1.96
C TYR A 367 16.03 11.07 3.39
N GLU A 368 17.31 11.36 3.57
CA GLU A 368 17.88 11.73 4.88
C GLU A 368 17.67 13.23 5.19
N ASN A 369 17.63 14.07 4.15
CA ASN A 369 17.48 15.53 4.23
C ASN A 369 16.01 15.98 4.32
N THR A 370 15.29 15.51 5.34
CA THR A 370 13.87 15.85 5.54
C THR A 370 13.65 16.91 6.62
N LEU A 371 12.54 17.66 6.52
CA LEU A 371 12.08 18.56 7.57
C LEU A 371 11.27 17.76 8.60
N SER A 372 11.64 17.86 9.87
CA SER A 372 10.79 17.38 10.96
C SER A 372 9.61 18.33 11.12
N GLY A 373 8.39 17.80 11.22
CA GLY A 373 7.18 18.62 11.30
C GLY A 373 5.90 17.82 11.23
N SER A 374 4.78 18.51 11.02
CA SER A 374 3.46 17.89 10.87
C SER A 374 2.65 18.61 9.80
N PHE A 375 1.80 17.86 9.11
CA PHE A 375 0.82 18.45 8.21
C PHE A 375 -0.35 18.98 9.03
N THR A 376 -1.02 20.01 8.54
CA THR A 376 -2.28 20.50 9.11
C THR A 376 -3.27 20.79 7.98
N ILE A 377 -4.57 20.74 8.31
CA ILE A 377 -5.66 21.15 7.42
C ILE A 377 -6.21 22.47 7.95
N GLU A 378 -6.41 23.45 7.08
CA GLU A 378 -7.07 24.72 7.42
C GLU A 378 -8.19 25.00 6.44
N LYS A 379 -9.27 25.65 6.92
CA LYS A 379 -10.31 26.15 6.03
C LYS A 379 -9.72 27.14 5.03
N TYR A 380 -10.13 27.02 3.78
CA TYR A 380 -9.84 27.99 2.74
C TYR A 380 -11.10 28.20 1.90
N ASP A 381 -11.72 29.37 2.07
CA ASP A 381 -13.03 29.68 1.49
C ASP A 381 -14.08 28.61 1.87
N MET A 382 -14.70 27.95 0.88
CA MET A 382 -15.70 26.91 1.09
C MET A 382 -15.09 25.53 1.35
N ASP A 383 -13.79 25.35 1.13
CA ASP A 383 -13.08 24.07 1.12
C ASP A 383 -11.87 24.12 2.07
N TYR A 384 -10.79 23.40 1.76
CA TYR A 384 -9.63 23.27 2.65
C TYR A 384 -8.31 23.47 1.91
N LYS A 385 -7.25 23.76 2.66
CA LYS A 385 -5.86 23.69 2.19
C LYS A 385 -5.01 22.88 3.15
N LEU A 386 -3.93 22.31 2.62
CA LEU A 386 -2.91 21.63 3.41
C LEU A 386 -1.78 22.59 3.74
N LYS A 387 -1.23 22.46 4.94
CA LYS A 387 -0.02 23.16 5.39
C LYS A 387 0.96 22.18 5.98
N PHE A 388 2.22 22.58 6.02
CA PHE A 388 3.25 21.89 6.77
C PHE A 388 3.88 22.85 7.78
N CYS A 389 3.93 22.42 9.04
CA CYS A 389 4.53 23.13 10.14
C CYS A 389 5.81 22.41 10.54
N GLY A 390 6.96 23.02 10.28
CA GLY A 390 8.25 22.49 10.72
C GLY A 390 8.36 22.53 12.25
N ARG A 391 9.06 21.57 12.85
CA ARG A 391 9.32 21.56 14.30
C ARG A 391 10.42 22.54 14.70
N GLU A 392 11.34 22.79 13.78
CA GLU A 392 12.48 23.70 13.94
C GLU A 392 12.18 25.13 13.47
N SER A 393 10.96 25.37 12.98
CA SER A 393 10.48 26.67 12.49
C SER A 393 9.14 27.00 13.12
N ASP A 394 8.99 28.19 13.69
CA ASP A 394 7.71 28.66 14.21
C ASP A 394 6.69 29.01 13.11
N THR A 395 7.08 28.90 11.83
CA THR A 395 6.24 29.24 10.68
C THR A 395 5.77 27.98 9.94
N CYS A 396 4.46 27.92 9.68
CA CYS A 396 3.86 26.93 8.80
C CYS A 396 3.72 27.50 7.38
N ALA A 397 3.99 26.69 6.37
CA ALA A 397 3.84 27.07 4.98
C ALA A 397 2.72 26.27 4.30
N ASP A 398 2.05 26.90 3.33
CA ASP A 398 1.02 26.25 2.51
C ASP A 398 1.65 25.18 1.61
N VAL A 399 0.95 24.06 1.45
CA VAL A 399 1.29 23.01 0.48
C VAL A 399 0.51 23.29 -0.79
N GLY A 400 1.22 23.45 -1.89
CA GLY A 400 0.64 23.72 -3.21
C GLY A 400 1.15 22.76 -4.27
N VAL A 401 0.83 23.07 -5.52
CA VAL A 401 1.30 22.34 -6.69
C VAL A 401 2.40 23.14 -7.39
N TYR A 402 3.50 22.48 -7.68
CA TYR A 402 4.54 22.95 -8.58
C TYR A 402 4.55 22.05 -9.82
N VAL A 403 4.29 22.65 -10.98
CA VAL A 403 4.41 21.94 -12.27
C VAL A 403 5.86 22.05 -12.75
N ASP A 404 6.54 20.92 -12.89
CA ASP A 404 7.91 20.86 -13.40
C ASP A 404 7.97 20.93 -14.93
N GLU A 405 9.19 20.97 -15.47
CA GLU A 405 9.46 21.06 -16.92
C GLU A 405 8.87 19.88 -17.72
N ASN A 406 8.66 18.73 -17.08
CA ASN A 406 8.05 17.54 -17.69
C ASN A 406 6.52 17.52 -17.55
N GLY A 407 5.92 18.56 -16.97
CA GLY A 407 4.49 18.66 -16.73
C GLY A 407 4.01 17.86 -15.50
N VAL A 408 4.91 17.32 -14.68
CA VAL A 408 4.54 16.61 -13.45
C VAL A 408 4.15 17.63 -12.39
N ARG A 409 2.97 17.44 -11.81
CA ARG A 409 2.33 18.36 -10.86
C ARG A 409 2.71 17.98 -9.42
N GLN A 410 3.93 18.30 -9.01
CA GLN A 410 4.47 17.90 -7.71
C GLN A 410 3.83 18.68 -6.56
N LEU A 411 3.61 18.04 -5.41
CA LEU A 411 3.25 18.77 -4.20
C LEU A 411 4.51 19.35 -3.56
N VAL A 412 4.45 20.62 -3.20
CA VAL A 412 5.58 21.35 -2.61
C VAL A 412 5.11 22.22 -1.45
N MET A 413 5.99 22.44 -0.48
CA MET A 413 5.76 23.37 0.61
C MET A 413 6.30 24.76 0.25
N GLY A 414 5.45 25.79 0.30
CA GLY A 414 5.86 27.17 0.09
C GLY A 414 5.83 27.61 -1.38
N GLU A 415 6.94 27.46 -2.10
CA GLU A 415 7.16 28.00 -3.47
C GLU A 415 6.38 27.25 -4.58
N ALA A 416 5.08 27.08 -4.39
CA ALA A 416 4.18 26.52 -5.39
C ALA A 416 3.81 27.55 -6.48
N ASN A 417 3.71 27.10 -7.73
CA ASN A 417 3.18 27.93 -8.84
C ASN A 417 1.66 27.75 -9.04
N GLY A 418 1.01 26.91 -8.24
CA GLY A 418 -0.44 26.78 -8.17
C GLY A 418 -0.94 26.48 -6.76
N GLN A 419 -1.94 27.24 -6.29
CA GLN A 419 -2.65 26.94 -5.05
C GLN A 419 -3.40 25.61 -5.16
N LEU A 420 -3.22 24.73 -4.17
CA LEU A 420 -3.96 23.49 -4.03
C LEU A 420 -5.07 23.66 -2.99
N VAL A 421 -6.29 23.90 -3.45
CA VAL A 421 -7.50 23.86 -2.61
C VAL A 421 -8.11 22.49 -2.76
N VAL A 422 -8.44 21.83 -1.65
CA VAL A 422 -8.81 20.42 -1.61
C VAL A 422 -10.14 20.16 -0.91
N LYS A 423 -10.77 19.05 -1.31
CA LYS A 423 -11.87 18.40 -0.61
C LYS A 423 -11.49 16.96 -0.31
N PHE A 424 -12.07 16.41 0.75
CA PHE A 424 -11.84 15.03 1.15
C PHE A 424 -13.03 14.20 0.71
N LYS A 425 -12.82 13.24 -0.19
CA LYS A 425 -13.85 12.26 -0.53
C LYS A 425 -13.55 10.98 0.21
N LYS A 426 -14.48 10.53 1.05
CA LYS A 426 -14.31 9.28 1.80
C LYS A 426 -14.01 8.14 0.84
N ALA A 427 -12.92 7.43 1.09
CA ALA A 427 -12.64 6.21 0.37
C ALA A 427 -13.54 5.13 0.97
N THR A 428 -14.54 4.68 0.21
CA THR A 428 -15.25 3.45 0.59
C THR A 428 -14.23 2.32 0.62
N PRO A 429 -14.21 1.50 1.68
CA PRO A 429 -13.59 0.18 1.58
C PRO A 429 -14.22 -0.47 0.36
N SER A 430 -13.42 -1.02 -0.55
CA SER A 430 -13.94 -1.82 -1.66
C SER A 430 -14.60 -3.08 -1.10
N PHE A 431 -15.81 -2.94 -0.59
CA PHE A 431 -16.74 -4.03 -0.33
C PHE A 431 -17.14 -4.57 -1.69
N THR A 432 -16.50 -5.64 -2.12
CA THR A 432 -17.11 -6.51 -3.12
C THR A 432 -17.88 -7.56 -2.33
N SER A 433 -19.14 -7.24 -2.00
CA SER A 433 -20.12 -8.25 -1.62
C SER A 433 -20.44 -9.08 -2.85
N MET A 434 -19.98 -10.33 -2.88
CA MET A 434 -20.72 -11.53 -3.30
C MET A 434 -19.80 -12.75 -3.28
#